data_AF-A0A2H3BB39-F1
#
_entry.id   AF-A0A2H3BB39-F1
#
_cell.length_a   1.000
_cell.length_b   1.000
_cell.length_c   1.000
_cell.angle_alpha   90.00
_cell.angle_beta   90.00
_cell.angle_gamma   90.00
#
_symmetry.space_group_name_H-M   'P 1'
#
loop_
_entity.id
_entity.type
_entity.pdbx_description
1 polymer ?
#
loop_
_entity_poly.entity_id
_entity_poly.type
_entity_poly.pdbx_seq_one_letter_code
_entity_poly.pdbx_strand_id
1 'polypeptide(L)'
;MAGLDVSVRYPRLEEGESILFLFSSLPRGTYSTVKKLKIDRSYNRLCADEIPSLIPHLRHLKNLETWVSMPDEFWDRLRKDGIHLAYLSYYDTRIGSALLSYLTSYTGLRELSLRIWPRADPIPDDPHIKDLLLNVITSHSWSLTTVHIEPDYSRAWCLDHPMLDALALCHSLRSLHVRANEATTEVEEDNVIDRTLESFVTLWPNLWDLQIHAVSQSFGFDALRRIASQIHKHILAFRFVPKRSILLFSSDFANYSIKIHDKKNSIHAFKVEHLKDWGKKDLQRRSRRKYMFWKRSNDSNDD
;
A
#
# COMPACT_ATOMS: atom_id res chain seq x y z
N MET A 1 -13.76 19.93 -30.30
CA MET A 1 -13.83 18.48 -30.10
C MET A 1 -13.79 18.21 -28.60
N ALA A 2 -14.97 18.00 -28.00
CA ALA A 2 -15.10 17.72 -26.58
C ALA A 2 -14.67 16.27 -26.31
N GLY A 3 -13.63 16.07 -25.50
CA GLY A 3 -13.30 14.75 -24.98
C GLY A 3 -14.42 14.30 -24.06
N LEU A 4 -15.08 13.20 -24.42
CA LEU A 4 -15.97 12.48 -23.50
C LEU A 4 -15.10 11.94 -22.37
N ASP A 5 -15.03 12.69 -21.27
CA ASP A 5 -14.61 12.16 -19.98
C ASP A 5 -15.73 11.21 -19.53
N VAL A 6 -15.66 9.98 -20.04
CA VAL A 6 -16.49 8.89 -19.54
C VAL A 6 -15.92 8.48 -18.17
N SER A 7 -15.94 9.40 -17.22
CA SER A 7 -16.22 9.06 -15.83
C SER A 7 -17.64 8.52 -15.85
N VAL A 8 -17.83 7.27 -16.28
CA VAL A 8 -19.07 6.58 -15.94
C VAL A 8 -19.09 6.62 -14.41
N ARG A 9 -19.99 7.42 -13.84
CA ARG A 9 -20.29 7.36 -12.42
C ARG A 9 -20.87 5.98 -12.20
N TYR A 10 -20.01 5.02 -11.86
CA TYR A 10 -20.33 3.69 -11.37
C TYR A 10 -21.49 3.02 -12.12
N PRO A 11 -21.28 2.57 -13.37
CA PRO A 11 -22.18 1.59 -13.94
C PRO A 11 -22.00 0.34 -13.09
N ARG A 12 -23.00 0.01 -12.28
CA ARG A 12 -23.00 -1.26 -11.57
C ARG A 12 -23.24 -2.32 -12.65
N LEU A 13 -22.16 -2.99 -13.05
CA LEU A 13 -22.29 -4.22 -13.82
C LEU A 13 -23.00 -5.23 -12.91
N GLU A 14 -24.18 -5.68 -13.34
CA GLU A 14 -24.90 -6.75 -12.67
C GLU A 14 -24.19 -8.10 -12.89
N GLU A 15 -24.56 -9.08 -12.08
CA GLU A 15 -23.95 -10.40 -12.13
C GLU A 15 -24.16 -11.05 -13.51
N GLY A 16 -23.06 -11.32 -14.23
CA GLY A 16 -23.08 -11.94 -15.56
C GLY A 16 -23.13 -10.96 -16.75
N GLU A 17 -23.18 -9.65 -16.51
CA GLU A 17 -23.07 -8.67 -17.60
C GLU A 17 -21.64 -8.61 -18.15
N SER A 18 -21.51 -8.54 -19.48
CA SER A 18 -20.21 -8.29 -20.14
C SER A 18 -19.66 -6.90 -19.80
N ILE A 19 -18.34 -6.79 -19.59
CA ILE A 19 -17.70 -5.47 -19.44
C ILE A 19 -17.88 -4.58 -20.68
N LEU A 20 -18.22 -5.18 -21.83
CA LEU A 20 -18.51 -4.45 -23.06
C LEU A 20 -19.80 -3.63 -22.97
N PHE A 21 -20.70 -3.92 -22.02
CA PHE A 21 -21.88 -3.08 -21.77
C PHE A 21 -21.51 -1.65 -21.42
N LEU A 22 -20.33 -1.42 -20.82
CA LEU A 22 -19.79 -0.08 -20.57
C LEU A 22 -19.62 0.76 -21.84
N PHE A 23 -19.48 0.10 -22.99
CA PHE A 23 -19.23 0.69 -24.30
C PHE A 23 -20.41 0.53 -25.26
N SER A 24 -21.51 -0.08 -24.82
CA SER A 24 -22.70 -0.36 -25.64
C SER A 24 -23.38 0.89 -26.21
N SER A 25 -23.21 2.03 -25.54
CA SER A 25 -23.73 3.33 -25.99
C SER A 25 -22.90 3.98 -27.10
N LEU A 26 -21.73 3.43 -27.44
CA LEU A 26 -20.86 3.99 -28.48
C LEU A 26 -21.35 3.59 -29.88
N PRO A 27 -21.32 4.51 -30.87
CA PRO A 27 -21.62 4.16 -32.25
C PRO A 27 -20.67 3.07 -32.78
N ARG A 28 -21.19 2.20 -33.65
CA ARG A 28 -20.38 1.15 -34.29
C ARG A 28 -19.14 1.75 -34.96
N GLY A 29 -17.99 1.09 -34.78
CA GLY A 29 -16.70 1.55 -35.29
C GLY A 29 -16.06 2.70 -34.50
N THR A 30 -16.71 3.19 -33.43
CA THR A 30 -16.14 4.20 -32.54
C THR A 30 -15.50 3.53 -31.33
N TYR A 31 -14.23 3.86 -31.08
CA TYR A 31 -13.51 3.41 -29.89
C TYR A 31 -13.58 4.44 -28.78
N SER A 32 -13.57 3.95 -27.56
CA SER A 32 -13.62 4.83 -26.40
C SER A 32 -12.29 5.53 -26.18
N THR A 33 -12.34 6.69 -25.52
CA THR A 33 -11.15 7.43 -25.08
C THR A 33 -10.95 7.34 -23.57
N VAL A 34 -11.44 6.25 -22.96
CA VAL A 34 -11.36 6.01 -21.53
C VAL A 34 -9.91 6.11 -21.06
N LYS A 35 -9.67 7.03 -20.14
CA LYS A 35 -8.38 7.20 -19.47
C LYS A 35 -8.34 6.51 -18.11
N LYS A 36 -9.51 6.25 -17.51
CA LYS A 36 -9.65 5.66 -16.17
C LYS A 36 -10.69 4.56 -16.19
N LEU A 37 -10.30 3.36 -15.78
CA LEU A 37 -11.19 2.22 -15.63
C LEU A 37 -11.13 1.73 -14.18
N LYS A 38 -12.30 1.55 -13.58
CA LYS A 38 -12.46 0.95 -12.26
C LYS A 38 -13.38 -0.26 -12.38
N ILE A 39 -12.90 -1.43 -11.96
CA ILE A 39 -13.64 -2.69 -11.93
C ILE A 39 -13.80 -3.08 -10.47
N ASP A 40 -15.02 -3.03 -9.96
CA ASP A 40 -15.34 -3.31 -8.55
C ASP A 40 -15.58 -4.82 -8.30
N ARG A 41 -15.63 -5.22 -7.02
CA ARG A 41 -15.87 -6.60 -6.55
C ARG A 41 -17.22 -7.17 -6.99
N SER A 42 -18.17 -6.32 -7.39
CA SER A 42 -19.46 -6.79 -7.90
C SER A 42 -19.35 -7.46 -9.28
N TYR A 43 -18.24 -7.23 -9.99
CA TYR A 43 -17.98 -7.90 -11.24
C TYR A 43 -17.29 -9.23 -10.97
N ASN A 44 -17.91 -10.35 -11.34
CA ASN A 44 -17.40 -11.67 -10.92
C ASN A 44 -16.06 -12.02 -11.57
N ARG A 45 -15.90 -11.77 -12.87
CA ARG A 45 -14.69 -12.11 -13.62
C ARG A 45 -14.71 -11.46 -15.00
N LEU A 46 -13.53 -11.03 -15.48
CA LEU A 46 -13.32 -10.71 -16.90
C LEU A 46 -12.98 -12.01 -17.66
N CYS A 47 -13.77 -12.36 -18.66
CA CYS A 47 -13.51 -13.56 -19.46
C CYS A 47 -12.50 -13.26 -20.58
N ALA A 48 -11.64 -14.24 -20.90
CA ALA A 48 -10.54 -14.04 -21.83
C ALA A 48 -11.01 -13.73 -23.27
N ASP A 49 -12.17 -14.24 -23.65
CA ASP A 49 -12.83 -14.00 -24.94
C ASP A 49 -13.37 -12.57 -25.11
N GLU A 50 -13.58 -11.83 -24.02
CA GLU A 50 -14.04 -10.44 -24.06
C GLU A 50 -12.88 -9.45 -24.35
N ILE A 51 -11.65 -9.85 -24.08
CA ILE A 51 -10.46 -8.99 -24.15
C ILE A 51 -10.21 -8.43 -25.55
N PRO A 52 -10.27 -9.21 -26.65
CA PRO A 52 -10.05 -8.68 -27.99
C PRO A 52 -11.01 -7.54 -28.35
N SER A 53 -12.25 -7.62 -27.87
CA SER A 53 -13.28 -6.60 -28.09
C SER A 53 -13.12 -5.41 -27.15
N LEU A 54 -12.61 -5.63 -25.93
CA LEU A 54 -12.40 -4.59 -24.92
C LEU A 54 -11.23 -3.67 -25.26
N ILE A 55 -10.10 -4.23 -25.68
CA ILE A 55 -8.81 -3.53 -25.80
C ILE A 55 -8.85 -2.30 -26.71
N PRO A 56 -9.55 -2.30 -27.86
CA PRO A 56 -9.68 -1.10 -28.69
C PRO A 56 -10.25 0.11 -27.93
N HIS A 57 -11.11 -0.10 -26.93
CA HIS A 57 -11.67 0.96 -26.09
C HIS A 57 -10.71 1.45 -25.00
N LEU A 58 -9.62 0.73 -24.74
CA LEU A 58 -8.64 1.02 -23.68
C LEU A 58 -7.34 1.64 -24.20
N ARG A 59 -7.25 2.01 -25.49
CA ARG A 59 -6.04 2.58 -26.09
C ARG A 59 -5.49 3.83 -25.39
N HIS A 60 -6.35 4.55 -24.68
CA HIS A 60 -5.99 5.76 -23.94
C HIS A 60 -5.95 5.55 -22.42
N LEU A 61 -6.10 4.31 -21.95
CA LEU A 61 -6.15 3.96 -20.55
C LEU A 61 -4.83 4.32 -19.87
N LYS A 62 -4.92 5.06 -18.77
CA LYS A 62 -3.78 5.44 -17.93
C LYS A 62 -3.98 5.03 -16.49
N ASN A 63 -5.22 4.90 -16.04
CA ASN A 63 -5.53 4.55 -14.66
C ASN A 63 -6.40 3.30 -14.64
N LEU A 64 -5.93 2.26 -13.97
CA LEU A 64 -6.68 1.04 -13.76
C LEU A 64 -6.79 0.76 -12.26
N GLU A 65 -8.01 0.64 -11.78
CA GLU A 65 -8.33 0.11 -10.46
C GLU A 65 -9.14 -1.17 -10.65
N THR A 66 -8.67 -2.32 -10.17
CA THR A 66 -9.40 -3.59 -10.32
C THR A 66 -9.39 -4.39 -9.04
N TRP A 67 -10.59 -4.75 -8.59
CA TRP A 67 -10.84 -5.57 -7.41
C TRP A 67 -11.03 -7.05 -7.74
N VAL A 68 -10.82 -7.40 -9.01
CA VAL A 68 -11.02 -8.73 -9.56
C VAL A 68 -9.74 -9.20 -10.21
N SER A 69 -9.51 -10.51 -10.18
CA SER A 69 -8.35 -11.11 -10.85
C SER A 69 -8.49 -10.91 -12.37
N MET A 70 -7.45 -10.35 -12.97
CA MET A 70 -7.41 -10.09 -14.40
C MET A 70 -6.74 -11.27 -15.12
N PRO A 71 -7.33 -11.82 -16.19
CA PRO A 71 -6.72 -12.89 -16.98
C PRO A 71 -5.37 -12.46 -17.58
N ASP A 72 -4.45 -13.40 -17.74
CA ASP A 72 -3.10 -13.14 -18.26
C ASP A 72 -3.15 -12.49 -19.66
N GLU A 73 -4.12 -12.91 -20.48
CA GLU A 73 -4.38 -12.37 -21.81
C GLU A 73 -4.65 -10.87 -21.80
N PHE A 74 -5.17 -10.32 -20.70
CA PHE A 74 -5.46 -8.88 -20.58
C PHE A 74 -4.14 -8.10 -20.50
N TRP A 75 -3.25 -8.53 -19.61
CA TRP A 75 -1.92 -7.92 -19.45
C TRP A 75 -1.07 -8.08 -20.71
N ASP A 76 -1.11 -9.27 -21.31
CA ASP A 76 -0.44 -9.55 -22.57
C ASP A 76 -0.92 -8.65 -23.69
N ARG A 77 -2.21 -8.36 -23.74
CA ARG A 77 -2.77 -7.54 -24.80
C ARG A 77 -2.51 -6.05 -24.59
N LEU A 78 -2.55 -5.55 -23.35
CA LEU A 78 -2.08 -4.18 -23.05
C LEU A 78 -0.61 -3.99 -23.45
N ARG A 79 0.24 -4.99 -23.15
CA ARG A 79 1.65 -5.01 -23.55
C ARG A 79 1.82 -4.97 -25.06
N LYS A 80 1.16 -5.89 -25.79
CA LYS A 80 1.26 -6.01 -27.25
C LYS A 80 0.79 -4.75 -27.97
N ASP A 81 -0.26 -4.10 -27.46
CA ASP A 81 -0.86 -2.93 -28.08
C ASP A 81 -0.23 -1.61 -27.57
N GLY A 82 0.83 -1.65 -26.75
CA GLY A 82 1.57 -0.48 -26.28
C GLY A 82 0.76 0.44 -25.36
N ILE A 83 -0.20 -0.11 -24.62
CA ILE A 83 -1.07 0.64 -23.72
C ILE A 83 -0.40 0.69 -22.34
N HIS A 84 0.13 1.86 -21.97
CA HIS A 84 0.92 2.03 -20.73
C HIS A 84 0.12 2.74 -19.64
N LEU A 85 0.00 2.10 -18.48
CA LEU A 85 -0.62 2.69 -17.30
C LEU A 85 0.33 3.69 -16.62
N ALA A 86 -0.22 4.80 -16.15
CA ALA A 86 0.45 5.68 -15.21
C ALA A 86 0.03 5.39 -13.76
N TYR A 87 -1.13 4.75 -13.55
CA TYR A 87 -1.70 4.48 -12.24
C TYR A 87 -2.31 3.07 -12.23
N LEU A 88 -1.85 2.22 -11.31
CA LEU A 88 -2.38 0.87 -11.12
C LEU A 88 -2.76 0.67 -9.65
N SER A 89 -4.01 0.28 -9.41
CA SER A 89 -4.48 -0.25 -8.14
C SER A 89 -5.04 -1.65 -8.36
N TYR A 90 -4.31 -2.65 -7.87
CA TYR A 90 -4.57 -4.06 -8.11
C TYR A 90 -4.84 -4.78 -6.79
N TYR A 91 -5.97 -5.48 -6.71
CA TYR A 91 -6.38 -6.22 -5.52
C TYR A 91 -6.61 -7.68 -5.92
N ASP A 92 -5.75 -8.58 -5.44
CA ASP A 92 -5.83 -10.01 -5.76
C ASP A 92 -5.12 -10.85 -4.68
N THR A 93 -5.27 -12.17 -4.74
CA THR A 93 -4.59 -13.17 -3.92
C THR A 93 -3.12 -13.34 -4.26
N ARG A 94 -2.73 -13.01 -5.49
CA ARG A 94 -1.38 -13.17 -6.00
C ARG A 94 -1.10 -12.20 -7.12
N ILE A 95 0.18 -11.93 -7.35
CA ILE A 95 0.65 -11.21 -8.52
C ILE A 95 1.10 -12.23 -9.56
N GLY A 96 0.47 -12.22 -10.74
CA GLY A 96 0.80 -13.12 -11.85
C GLY A 96 2.02 -12.65 -12.65
N SER A 97 2.71 -13.60 -13.29
CA SER A 97 3.85 -13.32 -14.16
C SER A 97 3.49 -12.44 -15.36
N ALA A 98 2.27 -12.54 -15.90
CA ALA A 98 1.80 -11.70 -17.00
C ALA A 98 1.69 -10.22 -16.59
N LEU A 99 1.19 -9.94 -15.39
CA LEU A 99 1.15 -8.58 -14.84
C LEU A 99 2.57 -8.03 -14.65
N LEU A 100 3.48 -8.82 -14.06
CA LEU A 100 4.88 -8.40 -13.91
C LEU A 100 5.54 -8.14 -15.26
N SER A 101 5.37 -9.03 -16.23
CA SER A 101 5.92 -8.86 -17.57
C SER A 101 5.35 -7.65 -18.31
N TYR A 102 4.07 -7.33 -18.07
CA TYR A 102 3.47 -6.08 -18.54
C TYR A 102 4.13 -4.87 -17.88
N LEU A 103 4.25 -4.86 -16.55
CA LEU A 103 4.85 -3.73 -15.81
C LEU A 103 6.32 -3.52 -16.15
N THR A 104 7.08 -4.56 -16.48
CA THR A 104 8.49 -4.43 -16.91
C THR A 104 8.64 -4.04 -18.38
N SER A 105 7.58 -4.11 -19.19
CA SER A 105 7.65 -3.80 -20.62
C SER A 105 7.70 -2.30 -20.95
N TYR A 106 7.45 -1.44 -19.97
CA TYR A 106 7.46 0.02 -20.15
C TYR A 106 8.01 0.74 -18.92
N THR A 107 8.24 2.05 -19.05
CA THR A 107 8.60 2.94 -17.95
C THR A 107 7.60 4.09 -17.84
N GLY A 108 7.52 4.74 -16.69
CA GLY A 108 6.65 5.89 -16.47
C GLY A 108 5.43 5.63 -15.58
N LEU A 109 5.37 4.47 -14.91
CA LEU A 109 4.38 4.22 -13.87
C LEU A 109 4.60 5.20 -12.71
N ARG A 110 3.53 5.88 -12.30
CA ARG A 110 3.56 6.90 -11.23
C ARG A 110 3.01 6.37 -9.93
N GLU A 111 1.96 5.56 -9.99
CA GLU A 111 1.34 4.99 -8.80
C GLU A 111 1.16 3.49 -8.95
N LEU A 112 1.65 2.75 -7.95
CA LEU A 112 1.49 1.32 -7.80
C LEU A 112 0.85 1.05 -6.44
N SER A 113 -0.37 0.55 -6.44
CA SER A 113 -1.07 0.09 -5.24
C SER A 113 -1.42 -1.38 -5.38
N LEU A 114 -0.85 -2.22 -4.53
CA LEU A 114 -1.06 -3.66 -4.47
C LEU A 114 -1.68 -4.01 -3.13
N ARG A 115 -2.88 -4.59 -3.15
CA ARG A 115 -3.50 -5.16 -1.95
C ARG A 115 -3.61 -6.66 -2.11
N ILE A 116 -2.96 -7.40 -1.22
CA ILE A 116 -2.76 -8.84 -1.38
C ILE A 116 -3.38 -9.58 -0.22
N TRP A 117 -4.50 -10.26 -0.46
CA TRP A 117 -5.20 -11.07 0.54
C TRP A 117 -4.82 -12.56 0.40
N PRO A 118 -5.00 -13.39 1.44
CA PRO A 118 -4.53 -14.76 1.47
C PRO A 118 -5.47 -15.64 0.68
N ARG A 119 -4.91 -16.71 0.12
CA ARG A 119 -5.72 -17.86 -0.31
C ARG A 119 -5.93 -18.79 0.89
N ALA A 120 -6.97 -19.62 0.84
CA ALA A 120 -7.25 -20.62 1.88
C ALA A 120 -6.08 -21.60 2.09
N ASP A 121 -5.22 -21.77 1.09
CA ASP A 121 -4.09 -22.70 1.14
C ASP A 121 -2.77 -21.99 1.48
N PRO A 122 -1.85 -22.65 2.20
CA PRO A 122 -0.51 -22.13 2.45
C PRO A 122 0.27 -22.07 1.13
N ILE A 123 0.36 -20.88 0.54
CA ILE A 123 1.18 -20.61 -0.65
C ILE A 123 2.64 -20.53 -0.20
N PRO A 124 3.61 -21.25 -0.79
CA PRO A 124 5.04 -21.11 -0.48
C PRO A 124 5.56 -19.68 -0.74
N ASP A 125 6.79 -19.35 -0.31
CA ASP A 125 7.40 -18.04 -0.56
C ASP A 125 7.22 -17.63 -2.03
N ASP A 126 6.66 -16.44 -2.24
CA ASP A 126 6.24 -15.99 -3.56
C ASP A 126 7.46 -15.44 -4.33
N PRO A 127 8.00 -16.16 -5.33
CA PRO A 127 9.20 -15.71 -6.06
C PRO A 127 8.96 -14.37 -6.78
N HIS A 128 7.70 -14.04 -7.07
CA HIS A 128 7.30 -12.83 -7.77
C HIS A 128 7.62 -11.55 -7.01
N ILE A 129 7.83 -11.59 -5.69
CA ILE A 129 8.27 -10.39 -4.95
C ILE A 129 9.65 -9.93 -5.41
N LYS A 130 10.58 -10.87 -5.64
CA LYS A 130 11.94 -10.53 -6.10
C LYS A 130 11.87 -9.87 -7.46
N ASP A 131 11.05 -10.41 -8.36
CA ASP A 131 10.84 -9.84 -9.68
C ASP A 131 10.17 -8.47 -9.62
N LEU A 132 9.20 -8.27 -8.73
CA LEU A 132 8.59 -6.96 -8.51
C LEU A 132 9.64 -5.94 -8.05
N LEU A 133 10.43 -6.26 -7.03
CA LEU A 133 11.41 -5.35 -6.47
C LEU A 133 12.55 -5.06 -7.46
N LEU A 134 13.13 -6.10 -8.05
CA LEU A 134 14.31 -5.99 -8.91
C LEU A 134 14.02 -5.50 -10.32
N ASN A 135 12.82 -5.76 -10.86
CA ASN A 135 12.51 -5.44 -12.25
C ASN A 135 11.42 -4.36 -12.38
N VAL A 136 10.38 -4.37 -11.53
CA VAL A 136 9.30 -3.38 -11.64
C VAL A 136 9.68 -2.09 -10.93
N ILE A 137 9.93 -2.13 -9.61
CA ILE A 137 10.22 -0.92 -8.82
C ILE A 137 11.45 -0.18 -9.37
N THR A 138 12.52 -0.90 -9.69
CA THR A 138 13.74 -0.34 -10.28
C THR A 138 13.49 0.34 -11.63
N SER A 139 12.74 -0.28 -12.55
CA SER A 139 12.45 0.27 -13.88
C SER A 139 11.59 1.53 -13.83
N HIS A 140 10.76 1.67 -12.79
CA HIS A 140 9.90 2.83 -12.58
C HIS A 140 10.43 3.80 -11.51
N SER A 141 11.64 3.60 -11.00
CA SER A 141 12.23 4.37 -9.89
C SER A 141 12.20 5.89 -10.09
N TRP A 142 12.38 6.36 -11.32
CA TRP A 142 12.38 7.79 -11.64
C TRP A 142 10.97 8.41 -11.69
N SER A 143 9.95 7.59 -11.99
CA SER A 143 8.57 8.05 -12.20
C SER A 143 7.63 7.76 -11.03
N LEU A 144 7.95 6.76 -10.20
CA LEU A 144 7.11 6.38 -9.06
C LEU A 144 7.03 7.52 -8.03
N THR A 145 5.81 7.97 -7.80
CA THR A 145 5.46 8.95 -6.76
C THR A 145 4.68 8.31 -5.62
N THR A 146 3.98 7.20 -5.88
CA THR A 146 3.15 6.52 -4.88
C THR A 146 3.39 5.02 -4.95
N VAL A 147 3.76 4.42 -3.82
CA VAL A 147 3.87 2.97 -3.70
C VAL A 147 3.10 2.50 -2.47
N HIS A 148 2.03 1.75 -2.68
CA HIS A 148 1.23 1.13 -1.64
C HIS A 148 1.32 -0.38 -1.79
N ILE A 149 1.91 -1.07 -0.82
CA ILE A 149 2.00 -2.53 -0.77
C ILE A 149 1.38 -2.98 0.55
N GLU A 150 0.15 -3.45 0.46
CA GLU A 150 -0.67 -3.83 1.60
C GLU A 150 -0.99 -5.34 1.56
N PRO A 151 -0.07 -6.20 2.01
CA PRO A 151 -0.38 -7.60 2.23
C PRO A 151 -1.26 -7.73 3.48
N ASP A 152 -2.23 -8.62 3.42
CA ASP A 152 -2.96 -8.99 4.61
C ASP A 152 -2.25 -10.11 5.40
N TYR A 153 -1.31 -10.88 4.83
CA TYR A 153 -0.60 -11.97 5.52
C TYR A 153 0.90 -11.72 5.72
N SER A 154 1.46 -12.24 6.83
CA SER A 154 2.82 -11.98 7.28
C SER A 154 3.86 -12.83 6.55
N ARG A 155 4.27 -12.44 5.34
CA ARG A 155 5.30 -13.13 4.53
C ARG A 155 6.17 -12.15 3.73
N ALA A 156 6.78 -12.62 2.65
CA ALA A 156 7.73 -11.88 1.81
C ALA A 156 7.23 -10.53 1.24
N TRP A 157 5.92 -10.28 1.27
CA TRP A 157 5.32 -9.02 0.84
C TRP A 157 5.34 -7.91 1.89
N CYS A 158 5.82 -8.20 3.11
CA CYS A 158 6.00 -7.20 4.16
C CYS A 158 7.23 -6.34 3.90
N LEU A 159 7.27 -5.17 4.51
CA LEU A 159 8.45 -4.32 4.57
C LEU A 159 9.62 -5.09 5.19
N ASP A 160 10.67 -5.25 4.41
CA ASP A 160 11.97 -5.82 4.80
C ASP A 160 13.10 -4.99 4.18
N HIS A 161 14.36 -5.39 4.43
CA HIS A 161 15.51 -4.67 3.89
C HIS A 161 15.56 -4.69 2.35
N PRO A 162 15.39 -5.84 1.65
CA PRO A 162 15.32 -5.85 0.19
C PRO A 162 14.26 -4.90 -0.41
N MET A 163 13.06 -4.85 0.18
CA MET A 163 12.02 -3.93 -0.26
C MET A 163 12.44 -2.48 -0.04
N LEU A 164 13.02 -2.17 1.12
CA LEU A 164 13.51 -0.84 1.42
C LEU A 164 14.63 -0.41 0.46
N ASP A 165 15.57 -1.30 0.15
CA ASP A 165 16.68 -1.03 -0.78
C ASP A 165 16.17 -0.75 -2.20
N ALA A 166 15.12 -1.44 -2.66
CA ALA A 166 14.48 -1.16 -3.94
C ALA A 166 13.74 0.21 -3.92
N LEU A 167 13.01 0.51 -2.84
CA LEU A 167 12.26 1.76 -2.69
C LEU A 167 13.17 2.99 -2.50
N ALA A 168 14.37 2.80 -1.95
CA ALA A 168 15.40 3.83 -1.82
C ALA A 168 15.78 4.44 -3.18
N LEU A 169 15.61 3.70 -4.28
CA LEU A 169 15.86 4.19 -5.64
C LEU A 169 14.78 5.18 -6.11
N CYS A 170 13.60 5.20 -5.48
CA CYS A 170 12.47 6.03 -5.86
C CYS A 170 12.56 7.46 -5.26
N HIS A 171 13.42 8.31 -5.83
CA HIS A 171 13.67 9.67 -5.31
C HIS A 171 12.47 10.63 -5.47
N SER A 172 11.55 10.29 -6.38
CA SER A 172 10.31 11.03 -6.64
C SER A 172 9.17 10.67 -5.70
N LEU A 173 9.38 9.75 -4.76
CA LEU A 173 8.35 9.22 -3.87
C LEU A 173 7.72 10.33 -3.00
N ARG A 174 6.39 10.32 -2.96
CA ARG A 174 5.52 11.30 -2.30
C ARG A 174 4.63 10.65 -1.25
N SER A 175 4.14 9.45 -1.55
CA SER A 175 3.35 8.63 -0.63
C SER A 175 3.90 7.20 -0.61
N LEU A 176 4.14 6.68 0.58
CA LEU A 176 4.59 5.31 0.83
C LEU A 176 3.66 4.65 1.84
N HIS A 177 3.03 3.56 1.45
CA HIS A 177 2.22 2.75 2.36
C HIS A 177 2.69 1.31 2.30
N VAL A 178 3.19 0.82 3.42
CA VAL A 178 3.71 -0.54 3.54
C VAL A 178 3.20 -1.17 4.83
N ARG A 179 3.32 -2.50 4.91
CA ARG A 179 3.04 -3.21 6.16
C ARG A 179 4.25 -3.99 6.66
N ALA A 180 4.49 -3.96 7.96
CA ALA A 180 5.57 -4.68 8.62
C ALA A 180 5.04 -5.91 9.37
N ASN A 181 5.90 -6.91 9.54
CA ASN A 181 5.61 -8.13 10.29
C ASN A 181 6.40 -8.20 11.59
N GLU A 182 6.12 -9.21 12.43
CA GLU A 182 6.79 -9.39 13.71
C GLU A 182 8.31 -9.54 13.56
N ALA A 183 8.75 -10.42 12.67
CA ALA A 183 10.17 -10.74 12.45
C ALA A 183 11.03 -9.50 12.16
N THR A 184 10.50 -8.54 11.41
CA THR A 184 11.22 -7.31 11.04
C THR A 184 11.16 -6.21 12.09
N THR A 185 10.18 -6.27 13.00
CA THR A 185 9.98 -5.26 14.05
C THR A 185 10.64 -5.59 15.38
N GLU A 186 11.13 -6.82 15.58
CA GLU A 186 11.72 -7.27 16.84
C GLU A 186 13.24 -7.19 16.91
N VAL A 187 13.89 -7.07 15.76
CA VAL A 187 15.35 -6.94 15.72
C VAL A 187 15.71 -5.55 16.23
N GLU A 188 16.46 -5.47 17.34
CA GLU A 188 16.89 -4.18 17.90
C GLU A 188 18.04 -3.57 17.09
N GLU A 189 18.94 -4.40 16.57
CA GLU A 189 19.99 -3.97 15.66
C GLU A 189 19.48 -4.03 14.21
N ASP A 190 19.72 -2.98 13.43
CA ASP A 190 19.29 -2.89 12.03
C ASP A 190 17.77 -3.07 11.84
N ASN A 191 16.95 -2.42 12.67
CA ASN A 191 15.50 -2.50 12.55
C ASN A 191 15.01 -1.84 11.25
N VAL A 192 14.13 -2.53 10.50
CA VAL A 192 13.63 -2.01 9.21
C VAL A 192 12.84 -0.71 9.36
N ILE A 193 12.17 -0.51 10.51
CA ILE A 193 11.42 0.72 10.79
C ILE A 193 12.38 1.88 10.96
N ASP A 194 13.46 1.69 11.72
CA ASP A 194 14.48 2.72 11.93
C ASP A 194 15.15 3.08 10.60
N ARG A 195 15.56 2.09 9.79
CA ARG A 195 16.11 2.33 8.44
C ARG A 195 15.12 3.03 7.50
N THR A 196 13.82 2.74 7.62
CA THR A 196 12.78 3.43 6.84
C THR A 196 12.68 4.91 7.26
N LEU A 197 12.74 5.19 8.56
CA LEU A 197 12.74 6.55 9.09
C LEU A 197 14.01 7.32 8.69
N GLU A 198 15.17 6.66 8.67
CA GLU A 198 16.42 7.22 8.15
C GLU A 198 16.33 7.52 6.65
N SER A 199 15.75 6.61 5.87
CA SER A 199 15.52 6.78 4.43
C SER A 199 14.58 7.94 4.13
N PHE A 200 13.56 8.16 4.97
CA PHE A 200 12.71 9.36 4.90
C PHE A 200 13.55 10.65 5.05
N VAL A 201 14.48 10.70 5.99
CA VAL A 201 15.31 11.90 6.23
C VAL A 201 16.33 12.13 5.12
N THR A 202 16.84 11.06 4.52
CA THR A 202 18.03 11.10 3.66
C THR A 202 17.74 10.94 2.17
N LEU A 203 16.81 10.05 1.79
CA LEU A 203 16.60 9.57 0.41
C LEU A 203 15.31 10.06 -0.23
N TRP A 204 14.26 10.32 0.55
CA TRP A 204 12.94 10.69 0.02
C TRP A 204 12.56 12.14 0.33
N PRO A 205 13.17 13.13 -0.34
CA PRO A 205 12.96 14.54 -0.03
C PRO A 205 11.50 14.99 -0.24
N ASN A 206 10.76 14.31 -1.12
CA ASN A 206 9.39 14.68 -1.50
C ASN A 206 8.31 13.89 -0.77
N LEU A 207 8.67 12.99 0.15
CA LEU A 207 7.72 12.18 0.89
C LEU A 207 6.96 13.07 1.88
N TRP A 208 5.63 13.10 1.73
CA TRP A 208 4.73 13.84 2.59
C TRP A 208 3.68 12.95 3.26
N ASP A 209 3.51 11.71 2.80
CA ASP A 209 2.62 10.71 3.39
C ASP A 209 3.39 9.39 3.58
N LEU A 210 3.56 8.97 4.84
CA LEU A 210 4.22 7.72 5.21
C LEU A 210 3.30 6.92 6.12
N GLN A 211 2.94 5.72 5.67
CA GLN A 211 2.09 4.81 6.42
C GLN A 211 2.81 3.48 6.60
N ILE A 212 3.04 3.11 7.86
CA ILE A 212 3.59 1.80 8.22
C ILE A 212 2.60 1.14 9.16
N HIS A 213 1.90 0.13 8.63
CA HIS A 213 0.92 -0.64 9.39
C HIS A 213 1.48 -2.02 9.76
N ALA A 214 0.98 -2.62 10.82
CA ALA A 214 1.17 -4.02 11.11
C ALA A 214 0.37 -4.84 10.09
N VAL A 215 0.97 -5.91 9.57
CA VAL A 215 0.24 -6.88 8.77
C VAL A 215 -0.87 -7.52 9.60
N SER A 216 -2.04 -7.61 9.00
CA SER A 216 -3.27 -8.04 9.66
C SER A 216 -3.80 -9.33 9.04
N GLN A 217 -3.24 -10.50 9.41
CA GLN A 217 -3.99 -11.77 9.36
C GLN A 217 -3.60 -12.79 10.42
N SER A 218 -4.65 -13.54 10.79
CA SER A 218 -4.71 -14.83 11.51
C SER A 218 -4.12 -14.93 12.92
N PHE A 219 -3.18 -14.08 13.31
CA PHE A 219 -2.72 -14.04 14.69
C PHE A 219 -3.63 -13.09 15.47
N GLY A 220 -4.38 -13.61 16.44
CA GLY A 220 -5.36 -12.85 17.20
C GLY A 220 -4.85 -11.51 17.75
N PHE A 221 -5.77 -10.70 18.27
CA PHE A 221 -5.58 -9.34 18.79
C PHE A 221 -4.18 -8.99 19.35
N ASP A 222 -3.56 -9.90 20.10
CA ASP A 222 -2.27 -9.69 20.75
C ASP A 222 -1.06 -9.58 19.80
N ALA A 223 -1.03 -10.33 18.70
CA ALA A 223 0.09 -10.30 17.76
C ALA A 223 0.12 -9.00 16.94
N LEU A 224 -1.03 -8.61 16.36
CA LEU A 224 -1.16 -7.31 15.70
C LEU A 224 -0.81 -6.17 16.66
N ARG A 225 -1.26 -6.24 17.92
CA ARG A 225 -0.90 -5.26 18.94
C ARG A 225 0.61 -5.23 19.20
N ARG A 226 1.27 -6.38 19.30
CA ARG A 226 2.72 -6.47 19.55
C ARG A 226 3.49 -5.74 18.44
N ILE A 227 3.20 -6.08 17.18
CA ILE A 227 3.82 -5.44 16.01
C ILE A 227 3.53 -3.94 15.98
N ALA A 228 2.26 -3.54 16.10
CA ALA A 228 1.87 -2.13 16.12
C ALA A 228 2.53 -1.33 17.27
N SER A 229 2.71 -1.96 18.43
CA SER A 229 3.40 -1.36 19.58
C SER A 229 4.90 -1.22 19.34
N GLN A 230 5.54 -2.15 18.65
CA GLN A 230 6.96 -2.01 18.27
C GLN A 230 7.14 -0.88 17.27
N ILE A 231 6.36 -0.88 16.18
CA ILE A 231 6.35 0.23 15.20
C ILE A 231 6.19 1.58 15.92
N HIS A 232 5.21 1.68 16.83
CA HIS A 232 4.99 2.88 17.64
C HIS A 232 6.20 3.28 18.50
N LYS A 233 6.87 2.31 19.15
CA LYS A 233 8.07 2.54 19.98
C LYS A 233 9.21 3.13 19.15
N HIS A 234 9.50 2.56 17.98
CA HIS A 234 10.55 3.04 17.08
C HIS A 234 10.25 4.47 16.57
N ILE A 235 9.01 4.73 16.13
CA ILE A 235 8.59 6.08 15.70
C ILE A 235 8.81 7.13 16.81
N LEU A 236 8.40 6.83 18.05
CA LEU A 236 8.55 7.77 19.16
C LEU A 236 9.99 7.91 19.68
N ALA A 237 10.85 6.92 19.46
CA ALA A 237 12.26 6.98 19.80
C ALA A 237 13.07 7.76 18.76
N PHE A 238 12.63 7.78 17.50
CA PHE A 238 13.37 8.39 16.41
C PHE A 238 13.55 9.91 16.57
N ARG A 239 14.78 10.37 16.36
CA ARG A 239 15.19 11.79 16.46
C ARG A 239 15.97 12.16 15.21
N PHE A 240 15.68 13.33 14.66
CA PHE A 240 16.31 13.76 13.41
C PHE A 240 16.38 15.28 13.30
N VAL A 241 17.29 15.76 12.47
CA VAL A 241 17.35 17.18 12.08
C VAL A 241 16.60 17.30 10.74
N PRO A 242 15.41 17.92 10.72
CA PRO A 242 14.61 17.97 9.52
C PRO A 242 15.24 18.89 8.49
N LYS A 243 15.16 18.46 7.24
CA LYS A 243 15.32 19.34 6.09
C LYS A 243 13.99 19.96 5.64
N ARG A 244 12.85 19.41 6.07
CA ARG A 244 11.48 19.84 5.72
C ARG A 244 10.49 19.59 6.87
N SER A 245 9.40 20.35 6.90
CA SER A 245 8.50 20.49 8.05
C SER A 245 7.16 19.78 7.95
N ILE A 246 6.83 19.12 6.82
CA ILE A 246 5.50 18.53 6.62
C ILE A 246 5.62 17.05 6.23
N LEU A 247 5.26 16.17 7.16
CA LEU A 247 5.05 14.75 6.95
C LEU A 247 3.78 14.34 7.70
N LEU A 248 2.84 13.74 6.98
CA LEU A 248 1.76 12.95 7.55
C LEU A 248 2.29 11.54 7.79
N PHE A 249 2.57 11.21 9.05
CA PHE A 249 2.93 9.84 9.43
C PHE A 249 1.72 9.16 10.07
N SER A 250 1.39 7.97 9.63
CA SER A 250 0.33 7.14 10.21
C SER A 250 0.80 5.70 10.50
N SER A 251 0.38 5.15 11.64
CA SER A 251 0.45 3.71 11.94
C SER A 251 -0.91 3.19 12.39
N ASP A 252 -1.06 1.89 12.69
CA ASP A 252 -2.29 1.37 13.31
C ASP A 252 -2.58 2.00 14.67
N PHE A 253 -1.54 2.49 15.35
CA PHE A 253 -1.65 3.02 16.69
C PHE A 253 -2.12 4.47 16.70
N ALA A 254 -1.58 5.31 15.81
CA ALA A 254 -1.79 6.75 15.83
C ALA A 254 -1.46 7.43 14.49
N ASN A 255 -1.90 8.67 14.38
CA ASN A 255 -1.30 9.66 13.49
C ASN A 255 -0.26 10.47 14.27
N TYR A 256 0.85 10.81 13.62
CA TYR A 256 1.97 11.51 14.23
C TYR A 256 2.26 12.79 13.47
N SER A 257 2.65 13.81 14.23
CA SER A 257 3.15 15.09 13.72
C SER A 257 4.62 15.24 14.12
N ILE A 258 5.40 15.92 13.29
CA ILE A 258 6.77 16.28 13.62
C ILE A 258 6.74 17.51 14.55
N LYS A 259 7.44 17.43 15.68
CA LYS A 259 7.62 18.55 16.61
C LYS A 259 9.08 18.75 16.98
N ILE A 260 9.45 19.99 17.29
CA ILE A 260 10.76 20.33 17.83
C ILE A 260 10.90 19.66 19.21
N HIS A 261 11.90 18.81 19.35
CA HIS A 261 12.26 18.15 20.59
C HIS A 261 13.35 18.92 21.34
N ASP A 262 14.38 19.37 20.62
CA ASP A 262 15.44 20.22 21.14
C ASP A 262 15.62 21.43 20.22
N LYS A 263 15.20 22.60 20.70
CA LYS A 263 15.30 23.86 19.96
C LYS A 263 16.74 24.30 19.74
N LYS A 264 17.65 24.00 20.67
CA LYS A 264 19.06 24.42 20.59
C LYS A 264 19.76 23.71 19.45
N ASN A 265 19.53 22.41 19.32
CA ASN A 265 20.15 21.56 18.30
C ASN A 265 19.25 21.33 17.07
N SER A 266 18.07 21.98 17.02
CA SER A 266 17.07 21.80 15.97
C SER A 266 16.69 20.32 15.74
N ILE A 267 16.71 19.53 16.80
CA ILE A 267 16.32 18.12 16.76
C ILE A 267 14.81 18.05 16.85
N HIS A 268 14.22 17.28 15.94
CA HIS A 268 12.80 17.02 15.87
C HIS A 268 12.51 15.55 16.21
N ALA A 269 11.28 15.32 16.64
CA ALA A 269 10.76 14.01 17.01
C ALA A 269 9.31 13.89 16.55
N PHE A 270 8.85 12.66 16.39
CA PHE A 270 7.43 12.39 16.21
C PHE A 270 6.67 12.54 17.53
N LYS A 271 5.52 13.19 17.48
CA LYS A 271 4.56 13.24 18.58
C LYS A 271 3.21 12.72 18.10
N VAL A 272 2.58 11.90 18.94
CA VAL A 272 1.19 11.48 18.73
C VAL A 272 0.30 12.72 18.62
N GLU A 273 -0.39 12.83 17.49
CA GLU A 273 -1.42 13.82 17.28
C GLU A 273 -2.77 13.23 17.70
N HIS A 274 -3.17 12.12 17.08
CA HIS A 274 -4.43 11.44 17.34
C HIS A 274 -4.21 9.93 17.47
N LEU A 275 -4.73 9.32 18.53
CA LEU A 275 -4.77 7.87 18.67
C LEU A 275 -5.86 7.30 17.75
N LYS A 276 -5.52 6.25 17.01
CA LYS A 276 -6.50 5.42 16.30
C LYS A 276 -7.13 4.43 17.26
N ASP A 277 -8.10 3.66 16.77
CA ASP A 277 -8.87 2.72 17.60
C ASP A 277 -8.00 1.75 18.40
N TRP A 278 -6.87 1.30 17.83
CA TRP A 278 -5.91 0.46 18.53
C TRP A 278 -5.18 1.21 19.65
N GLY A 279 -4.68 2.41 19.38
CA GLY A 279 -4.05 3.26 20.39
C GLY A 279 -5.00 3.59 21.54
N LYS A 280 -6.29 3.85 21.25
CA LYS A 280 -7.34 4.07 22.25
C LYS A 280 -7.57 2.83 23.11
N LYS A 281 -7.70 1.65 22.49
CA LYS A 281 -7.89 0.37 23.21
C LYS A 281 -6.70 0.04 24.12
N ASP A 282 -5.47 0.27 23.67
CA ASP A 282 -4.28 0.03 24.50
C ASP A 282 -4.21 1.02 25.68
N LEU A 283 -4.48 2.31 25.44
CA LEU A 283 -4.51 3.33 26.49
C LEU A 283 -5.55 2.99 27.58
N GLN A 284 -6.75 2.57 27.18
CA GLN A 284 -7.79 2.14 28.12
C GLN A 284 -7.34 0.93 28.95
N ARG A 285 -6.67 -0.05 28.34
CA ARG A 285 -6.16 -1.24 29.06
C ARG A 285 -5.02 -0.89 30.01
N ARG A 286 -4.06 -0.06 29.61
CA ARG A 286 -2.99 0.42 30.50
C ARG A 286 -3.56 1.22 31.67
N SER A 287 -4.56 2.05 31.42
CA SER A 287 -5.27 2.80 32.47
C SER A 287 -5.99 1.86 33.42
N ARG A 288 -6.66 0.80 32.93
CA ARG A 288 -7.24 -0.26 33.76
C ARG A 288 -6.20 -1.04 34.55
N ARG A 289 -5.04 -1.37 33.97
CA ARG A 289 -3.94 -2.06 34.68
C ARG A 289 -3.34 -1.16 35.77
N LYS A 290 -3.11 0.12 35.49
CA LYS A 290 -2.71 1.10 36.51
C LYS A 290 -3.77 1.19 37.60
N TYR A 291 -5.05 1.31 37.25
CA TYR A 291 -6.14 1.32 38.23
C TYR A 291 -6.21 0.04 39.08
N MET A 292 -6.03 -1.14 38.48
CA MET A 292 -6.01 -2.43 39.20
C MET A 292 -4.78 -2.57 40.09
N PHE A 293 -3.63 -2.03 39.69
CA PHE A 293 -2.42 -1.99 40.51
C PHE A 293 -2.60 -1.06 41.72
N TRP A 294 -3.22 0.11 41.51
CA TRP A 294 -3.57 1.06 42.57
C TRP A 294 -4.65 0.55 43.53
N LYS A 295 -5.62 -0.25 43.03
CA LYS A 295 -6.63 -0.87 43.87
C LYS A 295 -6.01 -1.96 44.77
N ARG A 296 -5.11 -2.78 44.24
CA ARG A 296 -4.37 -3.78 45.03
C ARG A 296 -3.42 -3.18 46.07
N SER A 297 -2.91 -1.97 45.86
CA SER A 297 -2.07 -1.28 46.85
C SER A 297 -2.87 -0.55 47.93
N ASN A 298 -4.18 -0.34 47.72
CA ASN A 298 -5.07 0.26 48.72
C ASN A 298 -5.82 -0.80 49.56
N ASP A 299 -5.83 -2.06 49.13
CA ASP A 299 -6.43 -3.18 49.87
C ASP A 299 -5.44 -3.80 50.90
N SER A 300 -4.34 -3.11 51.24
CA SER A 300 -3.35 -3.57 52.23
C SER A 300 -3.22 -2.66 53.46
N ASN A 301 -4.23 -1.85 53.73
CA ASN A 301 -4.44 -1.22 55.03
C ASN A 301 -5.91 -1.41 55.39
N ASP A 302 -6.22 -2.51 56.06
CA ASP A 302 -7.13 -2.55 57.20
C ASP A 302 -7.01 -3.95 57.82
N ASP A 303 -6.62 -3.94 59.09
CA ASP A 303 -6.59 -5.07 60.03
C ASP A 303 -7.97 -5.72 60.22
#